data_AF-A0A2V8E8R3-F1
#
_entry.id   AF-A0A2V8E8R3-F1
#
_cell.length_a   1.000
_cell.length_b   1.000
_cell.length_c   1.000
_cell.angle_alpha   90.00
_cell.angle_beta   90.00
_cell.angle_gamma   90.00
#
_symmetry.space_group_name_H-M   'P 1'
#
loop_
_entity.id
_entity.type
_entity.pdbx_description
1 polymer ?
#
loop_
_entity_poly.entity_id
_entity_poly.type
_entity_poly.pdbx_seq_one_letter_code
_entity_poly.pdbx_strand_id
1 'polypeptide(L)'
;ITPSVILLVGKEKMVRLLHKQHAMSDRFISHMLARNIRIEEDLIDQLFNSSEKRLARTLLLLARYVRIEEDLIDQLFNSSEKRLARTLLLLARYGKHDKPVRAVPPISQETLAEMVGTTRSRVNFFMKKFERLGFINYKHGLKVNNSLLTVVLHD
;
A
#
# COMPACT_ATOMS: atom_id res chain seq x y z
N ILE A 1 21.15 20.13 56.66
CA ILE A 1 19.74 19.68 56.52
C ILE A 1 18.97 20.29 57.69
N THR A 2 18.04 21.21 57.44
CA THR A 2 17.21 21.79 58.50
C THR A 2 16.17 20.76 58.93
N PRO A 3 15.97 20.51 60.24
CA PRO A 3 14.91 19.62 60.69
C PRO A 3 13.55 20.19 60.28
N SER A 4 12.77 19.41 59.53
CA SER A 4 11.42 19.78 59.09
C SER A 4 10.43 18.76 59.64
N VAL A 5 9.25 19.24 60.06
CA VAL A 5 8.19 18.39 60.62
C VAL A 5 6.96 18.50 59.71
N ILE A 6 6.42 17.36 59.29
CA ILE A 6 5.18 17.33 58.52
C ILE A 6 4.01 17.43 59.50
N LEU A 7 3.20 18.48 59.37
CA LEU A 7 2.02 18.67 60.19
C LEU A 7 0.78 18.11 59.45
N LEU A 8 0.13 17.11 60.06
CA LEU A 8 -1.16 16.63 59.56
C LEU A 8 -2.26 17.61 59.98
N VAL A 9 -2.92 18.23 59.00
CA VAL A 9 -4.04 19.16 59.24
C VAL A 9 -5.33 18.47 58.84
N GLY A 10 -6.25 18.29 59.80
CA GLY A 10 -7.58 17.75 59.51
C GLY A 10 -8.36 18.61 58.52
N LYS A 11 -9.16 17.97 57.66
CA LYS A 11 -9.87 18.62 56.53
C LYS A 11 -10.67 19.86 56.95
N GLU A 12 -11.46 19.77 58.02
CA GLU A 12 -12.24 20.93 58.48
C GLU A 12 -11.36 22.11 58.92
N LYS A 13 -10.24 21.82 59.59
CA LYS A 13 -9.29 22.84 60.03
C LYS A 13 -8.61 23.49 58.82
N MET A 14 -8.24 22.70 57.82
CA MET A 14 -7.68 23.20 56.56
C MET A 14 -8.68 24.10 55.82
N VAL A 15 -9.94 23.66 55.70
CA VAL A 15 -11.01 24.46 55.09
C VAL A 15 -11.20 25.79 55.82
N ARG A 16 -11.28 25.77 57.16
CA ARG A 16 -11.38 27.00 57.96
C ARG A 16 -10.17 27.92 57.76
N LEU A 17 -8.96 27.38 57.67
CA LEU A 17 -7.73 28.16 57.46
C LEU A 17 -7.69 28.80 56.08
N LEU A 18 -8.07 28.07 55.03
CA LEU A 18 -8.14 28.60 53.66
C LEU A 18 -9.15 29.74 53.55
N HIS A 19 -10.31 29.65 54.21
CA HIS A 19 -11.29 30.73 54.22
C HIS A 19 -10.81 31.98 54.98
N LYS A 20 -10.06 31.80 56.07
CA LYS A 20 -9.57 32.91 56.91
C LYS A 20 -8.28 33.55 56.39
N GLN A 21 -7.46 32.82 55.63
CA GLN A 21 -6.17 33.28 55.13
C GLN A 21 -6.16 33.31 53.61
N HIS A 22 -6.57 34.42 53.01
CA HIS A 22 -6.67 34.60 51.56
C HIS A 22 -5.36 34.30 50.83
N ALA A 23 -4.21 34.77 51.33
CA ALA A 23 -2.91 34.48 50.71
C ALA A 23 -2.56 32.97 50.66
N MET A 24 -3.01 32.19 51.66
CA MET A 24 -2.87 30.73 51.63
C MET A 24 -3.87 30.09 50.68
N SER A 25 -5.09 30.62 50.62
CA SER A 25 -6.10 30.23 49.64
C SER A 25 -5.59 30.42 48.21
N ASP A 26 -5.06 31.59 47.88
CA ASP A 26 -4.57 31.92 46.53
C ASP A 26 -3.43 30.99 46.11
N ARG A 27 -2.48 30.72 47.01
CA ARG A 27 -1.38 29.77 46.76
C ARG A 27 -1.89 28.34 46.60
N PHE A 28 -2.86 27.93 47.42
CA PHE A 28 -3.45 26.60 47.35
C PHE A 28 -4.24 26.41 46.05
N ILE A 29 -5.06 27.39 45.65
CA ILE A 29 -5.80 27.38 44.39
C ILE A 29 -4.85 27.38 43.21
N SER A 30 -3.82 28.24 43.19
CA SER A 30 -2.81 28.27 42.13
C SER A 30 -2.10 26.92 41.99
N HIS A 31 -1.74 26.27 43.11
CA HIS A 31 -1.15 24.95 43.11
C HIS A 31 -2.09 23.88 42.56
N MET A 32 -3.36 23.90 42.99
CA MET A 32 -4.38 22.94 42.54
C MET A 32 -4.67 23.10 41.04
N LEU A 33 -4.78 24.33 40.53
CA LEU A 33 -4.94 24.61 39.10
C LEU A 33 -3.76 24.09 38.30
N ALA A 34 -2.52 24.43 38.71
CA ALA A 34 -1.32 23.94 38.04
C ALA A 34 -1.22 22.41 38.06
N ARG A 35 -1.68 21.76 39.14
CA ARG A 35 -1.73 20.30 39.23
C ARG A 35 -2.77 19.69 38.30
N ASN A 36 -3.96 20.30 38.21
CA ASN A 36 -5.01 19.81 37.32
C ASN A 36 -4.61 19.93 35.84
N ILE A 37 -4.04 21.07 35.44
CA ILE A 37 -3.54 21.27 34.07
C ILE A 37 -2.54 20.16 33.70
N ARG A 38 -1.55 19.89 34.54
CA ARG A 38 -0.58 18.81 34.29
C ARG A 38 -1.23 17.44 34.14
N ILE A 39 -2.20 17.12 34.99
CA ILE A 39 -2.93 15.83 34.90
C ILE A 39 -3.71 15.75 33.58
N GLU A 40 -4.36 16.84 33.18
CA GLU A 40 -5.09 16.90 31.92
C GLU A 40 -4.15 16.75 30.72
N GLU A 41 -3.00 17.42 30.73
CA GLU A 41 -1.94 17.29 29.70
C GLU A 41 -1.44 15.83 29.61
N ASP A 42 -1.08 15.21 30.73
CA ASP A 42 -0.61 13.82 30.76
C ASP A 42 -1.68 12.84 30.22
N LEU A 43 -2.95 13.06 30.55
CA LEU A 43 -4.06 12.24 30.07
C LEU A 43 -4.28 12.40 28.57
N ILE A 44 -4.19 13.63 28.06
CA ILE A 44 -4.25 13.93 26.63
C ILE A 44 -3.11 13.19 25.91
N ASP A 45 -1.87 13.36 26.36
CA ASP A 45 -0.70 12.70 25.77
C ASP A 45 -0.85 11.17 25.75
N GLN A 46 -1.33 10.57 26.84
CA GLN A 46 -1.55 9.13 26.91
C GLN A 46 -2.62 8.65 25.91
N LEU A 47 -3.75 9.37 25.81
CA LEU A 47 -4.84 9.05 24.88
C LEU A 47 -4.39 9.17 23.43
N PHE A 48 -3.73 10.27 23.08
CA PHE A 48 -3.26 10.53 21.72
C PHE A 48 -2.15 9.56 21.30
N ASN A 49 -1.15 9.29 22.15
CA ASN A 49 -0.11 8.30 21.88
C ASN A 49 -0.68 6.90 21.56
N SER A 50 -1.76 6.50 22.24
CA SER A 50 -2.42 5.22 21.96
C SER A 50 -3.13 5.21 20.60
N SER A 51 -3.75 6.33 20.22
CA SER A 51 -4.43 6.52 18.94
C SER A 51 -3.43 6.60 17.78
N GLU A 52 -2.33 7.33 17.94
CA GLU A 52 -1.23 7.40 16.97
C GLU A 52 -0.59 6.03 16.73
N LYS A 53 -0.30 5.27 17.80
CA LYS A 53 0.21 3.90 17.68
C LYS A 53 -0.76 2.98 16.96
N ARG A 54 -2.06 3.11 17.23
CA ARG A 54 -3.10 2.34 16.54
C ARG A 54 -3.16 2.70 15.07
N LEU A 55 -3.16 4.00 14.75
CA LEU A 55 -3.16 4.50 13.38
C LEU A 55 -1.92 4.02 12.60
N ALA A 56 -0.73 4.13 13.18
CA ALA A 56 0.51 3.65 12.56
C ALA A 56 0.46 2.16 12.24
N ARG A 57 -0.09 1.33 13.13
CA ARG A 57 -0.31 -0.11 12.88
C ARG A 57 -1.28 -0.34 11.74
N THR A 58 -2.41 0.38 11.70
CA THR A 58 -3.39 0.27 10.61
C THR A 58 -2.79 0.67 9.27
N LEU A 59 -2.07 1.80 9.22
CA LEU A 59 -1.39 2.25 8.01
C LEU A 59 -0.33 1.25 7.53
N LEU A 60 0.44 0.66 8.44
CA LEU A 60 1.40 -0.38 8.11
C LEU A 60 0.72 -1.64 7.53
N LEU A 61 -0.41 -2.06 8.10
CA LEU A 61 -1.18 -3.20 7.59
C LEU A 61 -1.73 -2.91 6.19
N LEU A 62 -2.29 -1.73 5.96
CA LEU A 62 -2.77 -1.31 4.64
C LEU A 62 -1.65 -1.27 3.61
N ALA A 63 -0.47 -0.73 3.97
CA ALA A 63 0.68 -0.72 3.08
C ALA A 63 1.18 -2.13 2.73
N ARG A 64 1.10 -3.08 3.68
CA ARG A 64 1.40 -4.50 3.39
C ARG A 64 0.37 -5.13 2.46
N TYR A 65 -0.90 -4.81 2.67
CA TYR A 65 -1.98 -5.30 1.83
C TYR A 65 -1.83 -4.83 0.38
N VAL A 66 -1.57 -3.54 0.16
CA VAL A 66 -1.33 -2.97 -1.19
C VAL A 66 -0.17 -3.66 -1.89
N ARG A 67 0.95 -3.92 -1.21
CA ARG A 67 2.08 -4.65 -1.80
C ARG A 67 1.70 -6.08 -2.21
N ILE A 68 0.96 -6.80 -1.38
CA ILE A 68 0.50 -8.15 -1.72
C ILE A 68 -0.44 -8.12 -2.93
N GLU A 69 -1.35 -7.15 -3.00
CA GLU A 69 -2.20 -6.97 -4.17
C GLU A 69 -1.38 -6.66 -5.43
N GLU A 70 -0.38 -5.80 -5.33
CA GLU A 70 0.54 -5.47 -6.43
C GLU A 70 1.29 -6.73 -6.92
N ASP A 71 1.87 -7.51 -6.02
CA ASP A 71 2.56 -8.77 -6.36
C ASP A 71 1.61 -9.80 -7.01
N LEU A 72 0.38 -9.92 -6.49
CA LEU A 72 -0.65 -10.83 -7.05
C LEU A 72 -1.11 -10.38 -8.43
N ILE A 73 -1.29 -9.08 -8.63
CA ILE A 73 -1.58 -8.47 -9.92
C ILE A 73 -0.42 -8.82 -10.87
N ASP A 74 0.82 -8.50 -10.52
CA ASP A 74 1.98 -8.78 -11.34
C ASP A 74 2.09 -10.26 -11.70
N GLN A 75 1.88 -11.17 -10.75
CA GLN A 75 1.88 -12.62 -11.02
C GLN A 75 0.77 -13.02 -12.01
N LEU A 76 -0.46 -12.57 -11.77
CA LEU A 76 -1.61 -12.91 -12.62
C LEU A 76 -1.43 -12.34 -14.03
N PHE A 77 -0.93 -11.12 -14.15
CA PHE A 77 -0.69 -10.46 -15.44
C PHE A 77 0.53 -11.04 -16.15
N ASN A 78 1.64 -11.29 -15.48
CA ASN A 78 2.84 -11.94 -16.04
C ASN A 78 2.50 -13.33 -16.60
N SER A 79 1.63 -14.10 -15.92
CA SER A 79 1.16 -15.38 -16.43
C SER A 79 0.40 -15.25 -17.76
N SER A 80 -0.45 -14.23 -17.91
CA SER A 80 -1.19 -13.96 -19.14
C SER A 80 -0.32 -13.33 -20.22
N GLU A 81 0.65 -12.50 -19.86
CA GLU A 81 1.65 -11.92 -20.77
C GLU A 81 2.53 -13.02 -21.38
N LYS A 82 3.11 -13.89 -20.53
CA LYS A 82 3.92 -15.03 -20.95
C LYS A 82 3.11 -16.03 -21.78
N ARG A 83 1.87 -16.36 -21.39
CA ARG A 83 0.99 -17.24 -22.17
C ARG A 83 0.67 -16.65 -23.54
N LEU A 84 0.32 -15.36 -23.62
CA LEU A 84 0.09 -14.70 -24.90
C LEU A 84 1.35 -14.71 -25.77
N ALA A 85 2.52 -14.39 -25.22
CA ALA A 85 3.78 -14.43 -25.95
C ALA A 85 4.07 -15.82 -26.52
N ARG A 86 3.87 -16.89 -25.72
CA ARG A 86 4.01 -18.28 -26.17
C ARG A 86 3.02 -18.64 -27.28
N THR A 87 1.74 -18.28 -27.13
CA THR A 87 0.71 -18.52 -28.15
C THR A 87 1.07 -17.83 -29.46
N LEU A 88 1.50 -16.56 -29.42
CA LEU A 88 1.92 -15.83 -30.61
C LEU A 88 3.15 -16.46 -31.27
N LEU A 89 4.16 -16.85 -30.49
CA LEU A 89 5.36 -17.54 -31.01
C LEU A 89 5.00 -18.87 -31.66
N LEU A 90 4.06 -19.62 -31.09
CA LEU A 90 3.58 -20.88 -31.66
C LEU A 90 2.83 -20.62 -32.97
N LEU A 91 1.83 -19.73 -32.98
CA LEU A 91 1.06 -19.38 -34.17
C LEU A 91 1.95 -18.86 -35.30
N ALA A 92 2.98 -18.08 -34.96
CA ALA A 92 3.90 -17.54 -35.94
C ALA A 92 4.88 -18.58 -36.51
N ARG A 93 5.07 -19.72 -35.81
CA ARG A 93 5.79 -20.91 -36.33
C ARG A 93 4.94 -21.78 -37.24
N TYR A 94 3.61 -21.69 -37.16
CA TYR A 94 2.69 -22.40 -38.08
C TYR A 94 2.57 -21.73 -39.46
N GLY A 95 3.18 -20.56 -39.68
CA GLY A 95 3.30 -19.94 -41.00
C GLY A 95 4.26 -20.71 -41.91
N LYS A 96 3.80 -21.06 -43.12
CA LYS A 96 4.48 -21.84 -44.18
C LYS A 96 6.03 -21.87 -44.08
N HIS A 97 6.58 -23.09 -44.04
CA HIS A 97 7.99 -23.45 -43.90
C HIS A 97 9.01 -22.77 -44.85
N ASP A 98 8.57 -21.98 -45.81
CA ASP A 98 9.37 -21.53 -46.95
C ASP A 98 9.70 -20.03 -46.94
N LYS A 99 9.29 -19.29 -45.89
CA LYS A 99 9.66 -17.87 -45.71
C LYS A 99 10.11 -17.59 -44.28
N PRO A 100 11.18 -16.81 -44.05
CA PRO A 100 11.64 -16.43 -42.71
C PRO A 100 10.69 -15.46 -41.97
N VAL A 101 9.47 -15.26 -42.47
CA VAL A 101 8.48 -14.34 -41.91
C VAL A 101 7.51 -15.13 -41.04
N ARG A 102 7.72 -15.06 -39.73
CA ARG A 102 6.83 -15.56 -38.69
C ARG A 102 5.56 -14.71 -38.62
N ALA A 103 4.69 -14.88 -39.61
CA ALA A 103 3.39 -14.25 -39.67
C ALA A 103 2.38 -15.10 -38.89
N VAL A 104 1.64 -14.46 -38.00
CA VAL A 104 0.51 -15.08 -37.30
C VAL A 104 -0.69 -15.11 -38.26
N PRO A 105 -1.41 -16.24 -38.40
CA PRO A 105 -2.64 -16.30 -39.18
C PRO A 105 -3.65 -15.23 -38.75
N PRO A 106 -4.54 -14.75 -39.63
CA PRO A 106 -5.58 -13.81 -39.25
C PRO A 106 -6.44 -14.41 -38.13
N ILE A 107 -6.32 -13.84 -36.93
CA ILE A 107 -7.04 -14.27 -35.74
C ILE A 107 -7.53 -13.03 -34.99
N SER A 108 -8.75 -13.11 -34.47
CA SER A 108 -9.31 -12.02 -33.68
C SER A 108 -8.66 -11.97 -32.29
N GLN A 109 -8.65 -10.79 -31.66
CA GLN A 109 -8.22 -10.69 -30.26
C GLN A 109 -9.15 -11.45 -29.30
N GLU A 110 -10.42 -11.66 -29.67
CA GLU A 110 -11.36 -12.45 -28.88
C GLU A 110 -10.93 -13.92 -28.85
N THR A 111 -10.66 -14.49 -30.02
CA THR A 111 -10.17 -15.87 -30.15
C THR A 111 -8.81 -16.04 -29.45
N LEU A 112 -7.90 -15.05 -29.55
CA LEU A 112 -6.66 -15.07 -28.78
C LEU A 112 -6.89 -15.04 -27.26
N ALA A 113 -7.90 -14.31 -26.79
CA ALA A 113 -8.23 -14.21 -25.38
C ALA A 113 -8.72 -15.56 -24.83
N GLU A 114 -9.59 -16.25 -25.58
CA GLU A 114 -10.02 -17.61 -25.27
C GLU A 114 -8.84 -18.59 -25.23
N MET A 115 -7.96 -18.56 -26.23
CA MET A 115 -6.77 -19.43 -26.31
C MET A 115 -5.79 -19.19 -25.15
N VAL A 116 -5.62 -17.94 -24.74
CA VAL A 116 -4.71 -17.56 -23.64
C VAL A 116 -5.36 -17.79 -22.27
N GLY A 117 -6.69 -17.88 -22.20
CA GLY A 117 -7.42 -17.94 -20.93
C GLY A 117 -7.35 -16.61 -20.18
N THR A 118 -7.67 -15.52 -20.86
CA THR A 118 -7.68 -14.14 -20.32
C THR A 118 -8.78 -13.31 -21.01
N THR A 119 -8.93 -12.04 -20.66
CA THR A 119 -9.92 -11.15 -21.31
C THR A 119 -9.36 -10.49 -22.57
N ARG A 120 -10.25 -10.15 -23.51
CA ARG A 120 -9.92 -9.38 -24.74
C ARG A 120 -9.16 -8.08 -24.43
N SER A 121 -9.59 -7.36 -23.39
CA SER A 121 -8.94 -6.11 -22.96
C SER A 121 -7.49 -6.32 -22.53
N ARG A 122 -7.19 -7.43 -21.83
CA ARG A 122 -5.81 -7.79 -21.45
C ARG A 122 -4.98 -8.18 -22.67
N VAL A 123 -5.53 -8.94 -23.61
CA VAL A 123 -4.84 -9.23 -24.88
C VAL A 123 -4.49 -7.93 -25.60
N ASN A 124 -5.46 -7.03 -25.78
CA ASN A 124 -5.22 -5.75 -26.44
C ASN A 124 -4.13 -4.92 -25.75
N PHE A 125 -4.14 -4.87 -24.41
CA PHE A 125 -3.12 -4.18 -23.63
C PHE A 125 -1.72 -4.73 -23.92
N PHE A 126 -1.53 -6.05 -23.86
CA PHE A 126 -0.24 -6.68 -24.11
C PHE A 126 0.18 -6.59 -25.58
N MET A 127 -0.74 -6.69 -26.53
CA MET A 127 -0.44 -6.49 -27.95
C MET A 127 0.11 -5.07 -28.20
N LYS A 128 -0.50 -4.04 -27.60
CA LYS A 128 0.03 -2.66 -27.66
C LYS A 128 1.40 -2.53 -26.99
N LYS A 129 1.60 -3.19 -25.83
CA LYS A 129 2.91 -3.24 -25.15
C LYS A 129 3.98 -3.88 -26.03
N PHE A 130 3.68 -5.04 -26.63
CA PHE A 130 4.57 -5.78 -27.52
C PHE A 130 4.90 -5.01 -28.79
N GLU A 131 3.94 -4.28 -29.36
CA GLU A 131 4.17 -3.41 -30.51
C GLU A 131 5.14 -2.27 -30.15
N ARG A 132 4.90 -1.57 -29.03
CA ARG A 132 5.78 -0.49 -28.55
C ARG A 132 7.19 -0.97 -28.27
N LEU A 133 7.35 -2.18 -27.74
CA LEU A 133 8.65 -2.81 -27.47
C LEU A 133 9.29 -3.44 -28.72
N GLY A 134 8.64 -3.38 -29.88
CA GLY A 134 9.16 -3.94 -31.13
C GLY A 134 9.17 -5.48 -31.16
N PHE A 135 8.38 -6.14 -30.33
CA PHE A 135 8.21 -7.59 -30.36
C PHE A 135 7.23 -8.05 -31.45
N ILE A 136 6.27 -7.19 -31.82
CA ILE A 136 5.32 -7.45 -32.90
C ILE A 136 5.17 -6.24 -33.83
N ASN A 137 4.65 -6.45 -35.04
CA ASN A 137 4.38 -5.41 -36.03
C ASN A 137 3.13 -5.75 -36.86
N TYR A 138 2.26 -4.76 -37.14
CA TYR A 138 1.02 -4.92 -37.92
C TYR A 138 1.10 -4.47 -39.39
N LYS A 139 2.20 -3.87 -39.85
CA LYS A 139 2.32 -3.23 -41.19
C LYS A 139 1.89 -4.12 -42.36
N HIS A 140 2.05 -5.44 -42.26
CA HIS A 140 1.65 -6.41 -43.30
C HIS A 140 1.00 -7.65 -42.67
N GLY A 141 0.05 -7.42 -41.77
CA GLY A 141 -0.44 -8.46 -40.86
C GLY A 141 0.46 -8.62 -39.64
N LEU A 142 0.01 -9.42 -38.67
CA LEU A 142 0.70 -9.60 -37.40
C LEU A 142 1.98 -10.42 -37.59
N LYS A 143 3.14 -9.77 -37.45
CA LYS A 143 4.47 -10.42 -37.47
C LYS A 143 5.05 -10.45 -36.07
N VAL A 144 5.65 -11.58 -35.70
CA VAL A 144 6.31 -11.79 -34.40
C VAL A 144 7.82 -11.84 -34.57
N ASN A 145 8.53 -11.01 -33.81
CA ASN A 145 9.99 -10.95 -33.81
C ASN A 145 10.58 -11.95 -32.79
N ASN A 146 11.82 -12.39 -33.02
CA ASN A 146 12.53 -13.31 -32.11
C ASN A 146 12.75 -12.71 -30.71
N SER A 147 12.81 -11.39 -30.61
CA SER A 147 12.92 -10.69 -29.32
C SER A 147 11.75 -10.97 -28.39
N LEU A 148 10.58 -11.41 -28.88
CA LEU A 148 9.45 -11.82 -28.01
C LEU A 148 9.80 -13.02 -27.11
N LEU A 149 10.81 -13.82 -27.46
CA LEU A 149 11.30 -14.90 -26.59
C LEU A 149 11.80 -14.39 -25.24
N THR A 150 12.26 -13.15 -25.14
CA THR A 150 12.73 -12.59 -23.87
C THR A 150 11.61 -12.51 -22.83
N VAL A 151 10.38 -12.19 -23.26
CA VAL A 151 9.19 -12.17 -22.41
C VAL A 151 8.90 -13.54 -21.80
N VAL A 152 9.20 -14.62 -22.53
CA VAL A 152 8.95 -16.00 -22.08
C VAL A 152 10.06 -16.53 -21.18
N LEU A 153 11.29 -16.06 -21.39
CA LEU A 153 12.51 -16.60 -20.78
C LEU A 153 12.99 -15.84 -19.54
N HIS A 154 12.50 -14.62 -19.29
CA HIS A 154 12.84 -13.87 -18.08
C HIS A 154 11.78 -14.13 -17.00
N ASP A 155 12.23 -14.52 -15.80
CA ASP A 155 11.43 -14.53 -14.58
C ASP A 155 11.47 -13.17 -13.88
#